data_AF-A0A4Q0NYD7-F1
#
_entry.id   AF-A0A4Q0NYD7-F1
#
_cell.length_a   1.000
_cell.length_b   1.000
_cell.length_c   1.000
_cell.angle_alpha   90.00
_cell.angle_beta   90.00
_cell.angle_gamma   90.00
#
_symmetry.space_group_name_H-M   'P 1'
#
loop_
_entity.id
_entity.type
_entity.pdbx_description
1 polymer ?
#
loop_
_entity_poly.entity_id
_entity_poly.type
_entity_poly.pdbx_seq_one_letter_code
_entity_poly.pdbx_strand_id
1 'polypeptide(L)'
;MKFRFGNWRIDSKSLVRIHWKKYYPKLVVHEKFEKHVKWIMRILTAIGIITSFLILPYWAGIVITLLLFGIEQLFEHTIFEYSIMALQPFPDFDIEYDQWLTNGYFLLNPEIDDHEGYLNYFGPAYADKGYAIKFFNYIRSWNQNKDVDEENNICISFIIESDVSYSTYLYANTERKWLDPMFANYKESMKLEKYGKQQQELILQMVFWKNLKMKEGMFFHKFRNQQKSNEPFYFAPFVAETSQPIEELKVWKTHFKIKGRSELTPSEIEYHHK
;
A
#
# COMPACT_ATOMS: atom_id res chain seq x y z
N MET A 1 10.01 -9.28 14.72
CA MET A 1 9.31 -10.38 15.42
C MET A 1 7.85 -10.29 15.01
N LYS A 2 7.23 -11.31 14.43
CA LYS A 2 5.82 -11.21 14.01
C LYS A 2 4.95 -11.61 15.18
N PHE A 3 4.20 -10.67 15.76
CA PHE A 3 3.22 -10.99 16.79
C PHE A 3 1.91 -11.36 16.10
N ARG A 4 1.40 -12.56 16.41
CA ARG A 4 0.07 -13.00 15.96
C ARG A 4 -0.93 -12.67 17.07
N PHE A 5 -1.92 -11.86 16.74
CA PHE A 5 -3.13 -11.69 17.55
C PHE A 5 -4.32 -12.11 16.67
N GLY A 6 -4.80 -13.33 16.87
CA GLY A 6 -5.76 -13.96 15.96
C GLY A 6 -5.20 -14.15 14.54
N ASN A 7 -6.01 -13.86 13.51
CA ASN A 7 -5.60 -13.94 12.10
C ASN A 7 -4.77 -12.74 11.61
N TRP A 8 -4.54 -11.74 12.46
CA TRP A 8 -3.81 -10.54 12.11
C TRP A 8 -2.31 -10.76 12.32
N ARG A 9 -1.52 -10.54 11.26
CA ARG A 9 -0.05 -10.55 11.34
C ARG A 9 0.42 -9.12 11.57
N ILE A 10 0.77 -8.80 12.81
CA ILE A 10 1.39 -7.51 13.14
C ILE A 10 2.91 -7.71 13.13
N ASP A 11 3.61 -7.05 12.22
CA ASP A 11 5.07 -7.06 12.21
C ASP A 11 5.58 -6.16 13.34
N SER A 12 6.34 -6.68 14.32
CA SER A 12 6.89 -5.86 15.41
C SER A 12 7.80 -4.74 14.92
N LYS A 13 8.29 -4.80 13.67
CA LYS A 13 9.03 -3.71 13.04
C LYS A 13 8.20 -2.42 12.90
N SER A 14 6.86 -2.52 12.94
CA SER A 14 5.99 -1.34 12.97
C SER A 14 5.80 -0.78 14.38
N LEU A 15 6.14 -1.54 15.43
CA LEU A 15 5.88 -1.18 16.83
C LEU A 15 7.12 -0.64 17.55
N VAL A 16 8.28 -1.22 17.25
CA VAL A 16 9.57 -0.77 17.77
C VAL A 16 10.60 -0.91 16.65
N ARG A 17 11.22 0.21 16.26
CA ARG A 17 12.25 0.24 15.22
C ARG A 17 13.41 1.14 15.65
N ILE A 18 14.62 0.72 15.30
CA ILE A 18 15.83 1.53 15.48
C ILE A 18 16.14 2.17 14.14
N HIS A 19 16.15 3.49 14.09
CA HIS A 19 16.48 4.25 12.88
C HIS A 19 17.81 4.97 13.09
N TRP A 20 18.78 4.71 12.21
CA TRP A 20 20.06 5.41 12.26
C TRP A 20 19.94 6.76 11.55
N LYS A 21 20.11 7.87 12.28
CA LYS A 21 20.13 9.21 11.68
C LYS A 21 21.52 9.84 11.88
N LYS A 22 22.29 9.90 10.80
CA LYS A 22 23.67 10.43 10.70
C LYS A 22 24.68 9.86 11.70
N TYR A 23 24.60 10.21 12.99
CA TYR A 23 25.64 9.89 14.00
C TYR A 23 25.14 9.15 15.24
N TYR A 24 23.82 8.92 15.40
CA TYR A 24 23.28 8.22 16.56
C TYR A 24 22.02 7.40 16.21
N PRO A 25 21.80 6.25 16.87
CA PRO A 25 20.59 5.47 16.72
C PRO A 25 19.43 6.17 17.44
N LYS A 26 18.28 6.28 16.77
CA LYS A 26 17.02 6.71 17.39
C LYS A 26 16.10 5.52 17.56
N LEU A 27 15.58 5.35 18.77
CA LEU A 27 14.54 4.39 19.05
C LEU A 27 13.18 5.01 18.68
N VAL A 28 12.41 4.33 17.84
CA VAL A 28 11.07 4.77 17.45
C VAL A 28 10.08 3.74 17.97
N VAL A 29 9.15 4.19 18.81
CA VAL A 29 8.29 3.32 19.62
C VAL A 29 6.85 3.75 19.47
N HIS A 30 5.95 2.82 19.19
CA HIS A 30 4.53 3.11 19.17
C HIS A 30 4.04 3.58 20.56
N GLU A 31 3.17 4.59 20.61
CA GLU A 31 2.67 5.26 21.82
C GLU A 31 2.14 4.29 22.89
N LYS A 32 1.55 3.16 22.49
CA LYS A 32 1.14 2.07 23.40
C LYS A 32 2.23 1.63 24.40
N PHE A 33 3.50 1.73 24.02
CA PHE A 33 4.64 1.36 24.87
C PHE A 33 5.28 2.55 25.60
N GLU A 34 4.77 3.78 25.42
CA GLU A 34 5.30 4.99 26.05
C GLU A 34 5.38 4.84 27.58
N LYS A 35 4.32 4.31 28.21
CA LYS A 35 4.29 4.07 29.65
C LYS A 35 5.38 3.08 30.11
N HIS A 36 5.64 2.04 29.31
CA HIS A 36 6.64 1.03 29.63
C HIS A 36 8.05 1.61 29.50
N VAL A 37 8.33 2.36 28.42
CA VAL A 37 9.62 3.03 28.21
C VAL A 37 9.90 4.04 29.34
N LYS A 38 8.90 4.84 29.73
CA LYS A 38 9.03 5.79 30.85
C LYS A 38 9.32 5.09 32.18
N TRP A 39 8.73 3.92 32.42
CA TRP A 39 9.04 3.12 33.61
C TRP A 39 10.44 2.51 33.58
N ILE A 40 10.90 2.02 32.43
CA ILE A 40 12.27 1.53 32.26
C ILE A 40 13.27 2.64 32.59
N MET A 41 13.04 3.86 32.11
CA MET A 41 13.89 5.02 32.43
C MET A 41 13.95 5.29 33.93
N ARG A 42 12.79 5.30 34.62
CA ARG A 42 12.74 5.50 36.08
C ARG A 42 13.50 4.40 36.84
N ILE A 43 13.38 3.15 36.39
CA ILE A 43 14.11 2.02 36.98
C ILE A 43 15.61 2.18 36.74
N LEU A 44 16.02 2.61 35.54
CA LEU A 44 17.43 2.87 35.23
C LEU A 44 18.02 3.96 36.13
N THR A 45 17.29 5.07 36.33
CA THR A 45 17.70 6.13 37.25
C THR A 45 17.81 5.61 38.68
N ALA A 46 16.86 4.78 39.13
CA ALA A 46 16.90 4.18 40.46
C ALA A 46 18.11 3.23 40.63
N ILE A 47 18.41 2.42 39.62
CA ILE A 47 19.61 1.58 39.59
C ILE A 47 20.86 2.44 39.66
N GLY A 48 20.94 3.51 38.87
CA GLY A 48 22.05 4.47 38.87
C GLY A 48 22.30 5.07 40.27
N ILE A 49 21.22 5.50 40.94
CA ILE A 49 21.27 6.00 42.32
C ILE A 49 21.76 4.91 43.28
N ILE A 50 21.23 3.69 43.21
CA ILE A 50 21.66 2.59 44.10
C ILE A 50 23.13 2.26 43.87
N THR A 51 23.58 2.22 42.61
CA THR A 51 24.96 1.93 42.26
C THR A 51 25.94 2.99 42.74
N SER A 52 25.52 4.25 42.93
CA SER A 52 26.41 5.30 43.45
C SER A 52 26.72 5.12 44.95
N PHE A 53 25.87 4.41 45.69
CA PHE A 53 26.12 4.06 47.10
C PHE A 53 26.92 2.77 47.28
N LEU A 54 27.12 1.97 46.21
CA LEU A 54 27.92 0.76 46.26
C LEU A 54 29.41 1.11 46.09
N ILE A 55 30.24 0.63 47.01
CA ILE A 55 31.70 0.74 46.91
C ILE A 55 32.17 -0.29 45.86
N LEU A 56 32.18 0.12 44.60
CA LEU A 56 32.66 -0.69 43.48
C LEU A 56 34.15 -0.40 43.20
N PRO A 57 34.92 -1.39 42.72
CA PRO A 57 36.23 -1.15 42.15
C PRO A 57 36.16 -0.11 41.02
N TYR A 58 37.14 0.79 40.94
CA TYR A 58 37.13 1.93 40.00
C TYR A 58 36.86 1.53 38.54
N TRP A 59 37.43 0.42 38.08
CA TRP A 59 37.26 -0.08 36.71
C TRP A 59 35.82 -0.55 36.44
N ALA A 60 35.17 -1.17 37.43
CA ALA A 60 33.80 -1.65 37.32
C ALA A 60 32.80 -0.47 37.35
N GLY A 61 33.07 0.53 38.19
CA GLY A 61 32.25 1.74 38.26
C GLY A 61 32.24 2.53 36.94
N ILE A 62 33.40 2.68 36.30
CA ILE A 62 33.52 3.34 34.98
C ILE A 62 32.70 2.59 33.92
N VAL A 63 32.82 1.26 33.86
CA VAL A 63 32.08 0.44 32.88
C VAL A 63 30.58 0.56 33.08
N ILE A 64 30.09 0.41 34.31
CA ILE A 64 28.65 0.51 34.63
C ILE A 64 28.11 1.91 34.28
N THR A 65 28.85 2.97 34.60
CA THR A 65 28.43 4.34 34.32
C THR A 65 28.33 4.60 32.81
N LEU A 66 29.32 4.15 32.03
CA LEU A 66 29.27 4.25 30.56
C LEU A 66 28.08 3.47 29.97
N LEU A 67 27.78 2.30 30.53
CA LEU A 67 26.68 1.45 30.07
C LEU A 67 25.33 2.09 30.38
N LEU A 68 25.13 2.59 31.60
CA LEU A 68 23.92 3.33 32.00
C LEU A 68 23.76 4.59 31.16
N PHE A 69 24.81 5.38 30.99
CA PHE A 69 24.80 6.59 30.16
C PHE A 69 24.41 6.26 28.70
N GLY A 70 24.99 5.21 28.11
CA GLY A 70 24.67 4.80 26.75
C GLY A 70 23.21 4.35 26.59
N ILE A 71 22.66 3.62 27.57
CA ILE A 71 21.25 3.22 27.57
C ILE A 71 20.34 4.45 27.72
N GLU A 72 20.66 5.34 28.65
CA GLU A 72 19.87 6.54 28.93
C GLU A 72 19.82 7.46 27.72
N GLN A 73 20.96 7.70 27.06
CA GLN A 73 21.05 8.50 25.85
C GLN A 73 20.25 7.90 24.68
N LEU A 74 20.17 6.58 24.57
CA LEU A 74 19.36 5.89 23.57
C LEU A 74 17.85 6.11 23.80
N PHE A 75 17.42 6.05 25.06
CA PHE A 75 16.01 6.23 25.42
C PHE A 75 15.57 7.70 25.44
N GLU A 76 16.46 8.63 25.80
CA GLU A 76 16.18 10.08 25.77
C GLU A 76 15.84 10.55 24.35
N HIS A 77 16.46 9.97 23.33
CA HIS A 77 16.17 10.24 21.93
C HIS A 77 15.05 9.36 21.34
N THR A 78 14.21 8.75 22.19
CA THR A 78 13.06 7.95 21.74
C THR A 78 11.99 8.85 21.13
N ILE A 79 11.58 8.55 19.90
CA ILE A 79 10.41 9.17 19.25
C ILE A 79 9.21 8.26 19.46
N PHE A 80 8.13 8.81 19.99
CA PHE A 80 6.89 8.05 20.14
C PHE A 80 6.01 8.23 18.91
N GLU A 81 5.47 7.15 18.34
CA GLU A 81 4.61 7.21 17.16
C GLU A 81 3.14 6.97 17.52
N TYR A 82 2.26 7.84 17.03
CA TYR A 82 0.81 7.64 17.07
C TYR A 82 0.30 7.35 15.66
N SER A 83 -0.62 6.40 15.53
CA SER A 83 -1.09 5.97 14.22
C SER A 83 -2.41 6.63 13.85
N ILE A 84 -2.50 7.12 12.62
CA ILE A 84 -3.75 7.56 11.99
C ILE A 84 -4.05 6.61 10.85
N MET A 85 -5.26 6.05 10.85
CA MET A 85 -5.70 5.10 9.84
C MET A 85 -6.70 5.75 8.90
N ALA A 86 -6.38 5.78 7.61
CA ALA A 86 -7.32 6.05 6.54
C ALA A 86 -7.90 4.71 6.06
N LEU A 87 -9.21 4.53 6.28
CA LEU A 87 -9.95 3.38 5.80
C LEU A 87 -10.56 3.71 4.44
N GLN A 88 -10.21 2.94 3.41
CA GLN A 88 -10.94 2.98 2.16
C GLN A 88 -12.36 2.46 2.39
N PRO A 89 -13.40 3.15 1.89
CA PRO A 89 -14.78 2.68 2.01
C PRO A 89 -14.92 1.24 1.51
N PHE A 90 -15.64 0.42 2.26
CA PHE A 90 -16.02 -0.92 1.80
C PHE A 90 -17.09 -0.82 0.70
N PRO A 91 -17.22 -1.83 -0.17
CA PRO A 91 -18.32 -1.84 -1.13
C PRO A 91 -19.64 -1.98 -0.35
N ASP A 92 -20.69 -1.34 -0.84
CA ASP A 92 -22.05 -1.43 -0.30
C ASP A 92 -22.84 -2.64 -0.88
N PHE A 93 -22.13 -3.55 -1.53
CA PHE A 93 -22.66 -4.76 -2.16
C PHE A 93 -21.76 -5.97 -1.86
N ASP A 94 -22.33 -7.16 -1.97
CA ASP A 94 -21.61 -8.41 -1.75
C ASP A 94 -20.64 -8.70 -2.91
N ILE A 95 -19.41 -9.07 -2.57
CA ILE A 95 -18.39 -9.41 -3.56
C ILE A 95 -18.57 -10.87 -3.99
N GLU A 96 -19.10 -11.03 -5.21
CA GLU A 96 -19.26 -12.31 -5.88
C GLU A 96 -18.00 -12.59 -6.74
N TYR A 97 -17.20 -13.59 -6.33
CA TYR A 97 -15.90 -13.88 -6.94
C TYR A 97 -15.98 -14.53 -8.32
N ASP A 98 -17.12 -15.12 -8.67
CA ASP A 98 -17.41 -15.74 -9.96
C ASP A 98 -17.91 -14.74 -11.01
N GLN A 99 -18.31 -13.54 -10.60
CA GLN A 99 -18.74 -12.49 -11.54
C GLN A 99 -17.61 -12.00 -12.43
N TRP A 100 -16.38 -11.83 -11.92
CA TRP A 100 -15.22 -11.46 -12.75
C TRP A 100 -14.69 -12.71 -13.48
N LEU A 101 -15.09 -12.84 -14.75
CA LEU A 101 -14.80 -14.00 -15.59
C LEU A 101 -13.42 -13.90 -16.26
N THR A 102 -13.15 -12.77 -16.91
CA THR A 102 -11.93 -12.53 -17.70
C THR A 102 -11.65 -11.03 -17.80
N ASN A 103 -10.69 -10.62 -18.62
CA ASN A 103 -10.51 -9.23 -19.02
C ASN A 103 -11.03 -9.02 -20.45
N GLY A 104 -11.72 -7.90 -20.66
CA GLY A 104 -12.10 -7.38 -21.96
C GLY A 104 -11.02 -6.48 -22.54
N TYR A 105 -10.91 -6.52 -23.86
CA TYR A 105 -9.98 -5.73 -24.64
C TYR A 105 -10.69 -5.24 -25.89
N PHE A 106 -10.65 -3.94 -26.15
CA PHE A 106 -11.03 -3.37 -27.44
C PHE A 106 -9.78 -2.69 -28.00
N LEU A 107 -9.17 -3.31 -29.01
CA LEU A 107 -7.87 -2.89 -29.52
C LEU A 107 -8.03 -2.23 -30.88
N LEU A 108 -7.25 -1.17 -31.11
CA LEU A 108 -7.19 -0.53 -32.41
C LEU A 108 -6.64 -1.49 -33.46
N ASN A 109 -7.25 -1.48 -34.65
CA ASN A 109 -6.80 -2.33 -35.76
C ASN A 109 -5.51 -1.74 -36.36
N PRO A 110 -4.35 -2.40 -36.21
CA PRO A 110 -3.06 -1.84 -36.64
C PRO A 110 -2.94 -1.64 -38.16
N GLU A 111 -3.89 -2.15 -38.96
CA GLU A 111 -3.93 -2.00 -40.42
C GLU A 111 -4.61 -0.70 -40.89
N ILE A 112 -5.16 0.10 -39.98
CA ILE A 112 -5.79 1.38 -40.30
C ILE A 112 -4.83 2.51 -39.89
N ASP A 113 -4.29 3.23 -40.86
CA ASP A 113 -3.26 4.28 -40.64
C ASP A 113 -3.80 5.51 -39.87
N ASP A 114 -5.12 5.76 -39.92
CA ASP A 114 -5.77 6.87 -39.24
C ASP A 114 -6.59 6.38 -38.04
N HIS A 115 -6.00 6.55 -36.86
CA HIS A 115 -6.63 6.30 -35.57
C HIS A 115 -6.90 7.59 -34.80
N GLU A 116 -6.91 8.76 -35.44
CA GLU A 116 -7.06 10.04 -34.74
C GLU A 116 -8.28 10.01 -33.79
N GLY A 117 -8.02 10.14 -32.49
CA GLY A 117 -9.03 10.18 -31.43
C GLY A 117 -9.50 8.83 -30.88
N TYR A 118 -9.08 7.69 -31.44
CA TYR A 118 -9.42 6.37 -30.91
C TYR A 118 -8.33 5.85 -29.96
N LEU A 119 -8.75 5.20 -28.87
CA LEU A 119 -7.86 4.63 -27.85
C LEU A 119 -8.23 3.17 -27.60
N ASN A 120 -7.25 2.37 -27.16
CA ASN A 120 -7.50 1.01 -26.69
C ASN A 120 -8.39 1.04 -25.43
N TYR A 121 -9.20 0.00 -25.25
CA TYR A 121 -9.95 -0.26 -24.03
C TYR A 121 -9.41 -1.50 -23.35
N PHE A 122 -9.37 -1.44 -22.03
CA PHE A 122 -9.04 -2.55 -21.16
C PHE A 122 -9.94 -2.55 -19.92
N GLY A 123 -10.31 -3.72 -19.43
CA GLY A 123 -10.80 -3.84 -18.06
C GLY A 123 -11.43 -5.19 -17.76
N PRO A 124 -11.95 -5.38 -16.53
CA PRO A 124 -12.58 -6.63 -16.13
C PRO A 124 -13.88 -6.87 -16.90
N ALA A 125 -14.09 -8.11 -17.35
CA ALA A 125 -15.31 -8.59 -17.98
C ALA A 125 -16.13 -9.41 -17.00
N TYR A 126 -17.37 -9.01 -16.80
CA TYR A 126 -18.28 -9.58 -15.82
C TYR A 126 -19.39 -10.41 -16.46
N ALA A 127 -19.90 -11.40 -15.72
CA ALA A 127 -21.05 -12.19 -16.13
C ALA A 127 -22.33 -11.34 -16.19
N ASP A 128 -22.63 -10.61 -15.11
CA ASP A 128 -23.80 -9.73 -15.02
C ASP A 128 -23.45 -8.25 -15.24
N LYS A 129 -24.28 -7.55 -16.03
CA LYS A 129 -24.14 -6.12 -16.30
C LYS A 129 -24.39 -5.26 -15.06
N GLY A 130 -25.38 -5.62 -14.24
CA GLY A 130 -25.70 -4.88 -13.00
C GLY A 130 -24.55 -4.93 -11.99
N TYR A 131 -23.95 -6.10 -11.82
CA TYR A 131 -22.76 -6.30 -11.00
C TYR A 131 -21.56 -5.54 -11.55
N ALA A 132 -21.32 -5.59 -12.87
CA ALA A 132 -20.26 -4.82 -13.53
C ALA A 132 -20.35 -3.33 -13.18
N ILE A 133 -21.57 -2.77 -13.26
CA ILE A 133 -21.82 -1.35 -12.94
C ILE A 133 -21.53 -1.06 -11.46
N LYS A 134 -22.04 -1.87 -10.53
CA LYS A 134 -21.82 -1.69 -9.09
C LYS A 134 -20.33 -1.75 -8.73
N PHE A 135 -19.66 -2.81 -9.18
CA PHE A 135 -18.25 -3.02 -8.88
C PHE A 135 -17.35 -1.95 -9.50
N PHE A 136 -17.64 -1.56 -10.74
CA PHE A 136 -16.82 -0.55 -11.40
C PHE A 136 -17.09 0.87 -10.87
N ASN A 137 -18.32 1.21 -10.46
CA ASN A 137 -18.61 2.44 -9.72
C ASN A 137 -17.83 2.49 -8.41
N TYR A 138 -17.71 1.36 -7.71
CA TYR A 138 -16.88 1.27 -6.53
C TYR A 138 -15.39 1.53 -6.86
N ILE A 139 -14.85 0.99 -7.95
CA ILE A 139 -13.48 1.32 -8.40
C ILE A 139 -13.36 2.82 -8.76
N ARG A 140 -14.32 3.37 -9.50
CA ARG A 140 -14.34 4.80 -9.87
C ARG A 140 -14.34 5.73 -8.66
N SER A 141 -14.96 5.32 -7.56
CA SER A 141 -14.95 6.09 -6.31
C SER A 141 -13.53 6.33 -5.79
N TRP A 142 -12.56 5.45 -6.10
CA TRP A 142 -11.16 5.62 -5.68
C TRP A 142 -10.50 6.81 -6.39
N ASN A 143 -11.01 7.18 -7.57
CA ASN A 143 -10.66 8.35 -8.36
C ASN A 143 -11.68 9.49 -8.19
N GLN A 144 -12.40 9.56 -7.07
CA GLN A 144 -13.41 10.60 -6.80
C GLN A 144 -14.50 10.69 -7.89
N ASN A 145 -14.81 9.55 -8.53
CA ASN A 145 -15.75 9.43 -9.65
C ASN A 145 -15.37 10.23 -10.91
N LYS A 146 -14.14 10.74 -11.03
CA LYS A 146 -13.67 11.44 -12.22
C LYS A 146 -13.46 10.47 -13.39
N ASP A 147 -13.76 10.94 -14.60
CA ASP A 147 -13.57 10.18 -15.85
C ASP A 147 -12.10 10.13 -16.29
N VAL A 148 -11.22 10.92 -15.66
CA VAL A 148 -9.80 11.00 -15.97
C VAL A 148 -9.00 10.68 -14.71
N ASP A 149 -8.07 9.73 -14.79
CA ASP A 149 -7.17 9.36 -13.69
C ASP A 149 -5.71 9.71 -14.00
N GLU A 150 -5.40 11.00 -14.01
CA GLU A 150 -4.05 11.54 -14.19
C GLU A 150 -3.10 11.21 -13.02
N GLU A 151 -3.65 11.09 -11.80
CA GLU A 151 -2.87 10.87 -10.57
C GLU A 151 -2.64 9.39 -10.28
N ASN A 152 -3.10 8.49 -11.16
CA ASN A 152 -3.02 7.05 -10.98
C ASN A 152 -3.62 6.61 -9.63
N ASN A 153 -4.80 7.13 -9.29
CA ASN A 153 -5.57 6.77 -8.09
C ASN A 153 -6.07 5.32 -8.12
N ILE A 154 -6.36 4.80 -9.31
CA ILE A 154 -6.72 3.39 -9.54
C ILE A 154 -5.50 2.72 -10.18
N CYS A 155 -4.84 1.84 -9.43
CA CYS A 155 -3.71 1.08 -9.93
C CYS A 155 -4.17 -0.18 -10.68
N ILE A 156 -3.57 -0.41 -11.84
CA ILE A 156 -3.74 -1.60 -12.66
C ILE A 156 -2.38 -2.25 -12.84
N SER A 157 -2.28 -3.52 -12.48
CA SER A 157 -1.03 -4.29 -12.65
C SER A 157 -1.28 -5.64 -13.28
N PHE A 158 -0.42 -6.01 -14.23
CA PHE A 158 -0.35 -7.33 -14.83
C PHE A 158 0.94 -8.02 -14.38
N ILE A 159 0.80 -9.11 -13.65
CA ILE A 159 1.94 -9.92 -13.20
C ILE A 159 1.99 -11.20 -14.02
N ILE A 160 3.06 -11.37 -14.79
CA ILE A 160 3.30 -12.61 -15.55
C ILE A 160 3.78 -13.67 -14.56
N GLU A 161 2.99 -14.73 -14.41
CA GLU A 161 3.29 -15.85 -13.52
C GLU A 161 4.21 -16.87 -14.20
N SER A 162 4.83 -17.74 -13.39
CA SER A 162 5.73 -18.78 -13.89
C SER A 162 5.03 -19.92 -14.66
N ASP A 163 3.72 -20.06 -14.51
CA ASP A 163 2.93 -21.22 -14.97
C ASP A 163 2.11 -20.93 -16.24
N VAL A 164 2.60 -20.05 -17.11
CA VAL A 164 1.90 -19.65 -18.35
C VAL A 164 0.52 -19.03 -18.02
N SER A 165 0.47 -18.25 -16.95
CA SER A 165 -0.69 -17.46 -16.55
C SER A 165 -0.24 -16.02 -16.25
N TYR A 166 -1.21 -15.11 -16.15
CA TYR A 166 -0.98 -13.77 -15.68
C TYR A 166 -2.08 -13.37 -14.70
N SER A 167 -1.71 -12.57 -13.71
CA SER A 167 -2.63 -12.05 -12.72
C SER A 167 -2.87 -10.57 -12.99
N THR A 168 -4.14 -10.18 -13.05
CA THR A 168 -4.55 -8.78 -13.16
C THR A 168 -4.95 -8.28 -11.78
N TYR A 169 -4.34 -7.20 -11.31
CA TYR A 169 -4.62 -6.58 -10.03
C TYR A 169 -5.28 -5.23 -10.22
N LEU A 170 -6.28 -4.95 -9.38
CA LEU A 170 -6.97 -3.67 -9.24
C LEU A 170 -6.95 -3.27 -7.77
N TYR A 171 -6.38 -2.11 -7.47
CA TYR A 171 -6.34 -1.57 -6.11
C TYR A 171 -6.21 -0.05 -6.15
N ALA A 172 -6.54 0.59 -5.04
CA ALA A 172 -6.32 2.02 -4.91
C ALA A 172 -4.84 2.32 -4.65
N ASN A 173 -4.34 3.41 -5.23
CA ASN A 173 -2.99 3.86 -4.94
C ASN A 173 -2.86 4.24 -3.46
N THR A 174 -1.77 3.81 -2.83
CA THR A 174 -1.45 4.18 -1.44
C THR A 174 -0.87 5.58 -1.33
N GLU A 175 -0.36 6.13 -2.43
CA GLU A 175 0.29 7.45 -2.49
C GLU A 175 -0.62 8.50 -3.17
N ARG A 176 -1.94 8.39 -2.95
CA ARG A 176 -2.89 9.34 -3.54
C ARG A 176 -2.70 10.72 -2.93
N LYS A 177 -2.48 11.73 -3.78
CA LYS A 177 -2.19 13.11 -3.34
C LYS A 177 -3.26 13.72 -2.44
N TRP A 178 -4.52 13.29 -2.56
CA TRP A 178 -5.59 13.79 -1.70
C TRP A 178 -5.51 13.27 -0.25
N LEU A 179 -4.74 12.21 0.03
CA LEU A 179 -4.48 11.72 1.38
C LEU A 179 -3.51 12.64 2.14
N ASP A 180 -2.57 13.29 1.45
CA ASP A 180 -1.59 14.20 2.06
C ASP A 180 -2.24 15.33 2.88
N PRO A 181 -3.19 16.13 2.34
CA PRO A 181 -3.86 17.15 3.12
C PRO A 181 -4.73 16.56 4.24
N MET A 182 -5.30 15.37 4.07
CA MET A 182 -6.05 14.69 5.14
C MET A 182 -5.12 14.42 6.34
N PHE A 183 -3.99 13.76 6.10
CA PHE A 183 -3.02 13.44 7.15
C PHE A 183 -2.39 14.70 7.76
N ALA A 184 -2.12 15.73 6.95
CA ALA A 184 -1.61 17.01 7.43
C ALA A 184 -2.59 17.75 8.34
N ASN A 185 -3.89 17.78 8.00
CA ASN A 185 -4.92 18.41 8.83
C ASN A 185 -5.05 17.72 10.19
N TYR A 186 -5.02 16.38 10.21
CA TYR A 186 -5.02 15.64 11.47
C TYR A 186 -3.77 15.93 12.30
N LYS A 187 -2.60 15.98 11.66
CA LYS A 187 -1.33 16.33 12.30
C LYS A 187 -1.40 17.69 12.98
N GLU A 188 -1.94 18.69 12.29
CA GLU A 188 -2.11 20.05 12.80
C GLU A 188 -3.15 20.13 13.93
N SER A 189 -4.25 19.37 13.83
CA SER A 189 -5.31 19.36 14.86
C SER A 189 -4.82 18.74 16.18
N MET A 190 -4.04 17.67 16.09
CA MET A 190 -3.59 16.90 17.27
C MET A 190 -2.41 17.57 17.99
N LYS A 191 -1.56 18.32 17.26
CA LYS A 191 -0.37 19.04 17.80
C LYS A 191 0.55 18.20 18.70
N LEU A 192 0.55 16.88 18.52
CA LEU A 192 1.28 15.94 19.38
C LEU A 192 2.80 16.01 19.19
N GLU A 193 3.30 16.67 18.14
CA GLU A 193 4.73 16.94 17.94
C GLU A 193 5.33 17.74 19.11
N LYS A 194 4.53 18.61 19.75
CA LYS A 194 4.96 19.35 20.96
C LYS A 194 5.30 18.43 22.15
N TYR A 195 4.80 17.19 22.13
CA TYR A 195 5.05 16.18 23.13
C TYR A 195 6.08 15.13 22.66
N GLY A 196 6.82 15.40 21.58
CA GLY A 196 7.82 14.49 21.02
C GLY A 196 7.20 13.30 20.26
N LYS A 197 5.93 13.40 19.86
CA LYS A 197 5.24 12.33 19.12
C LYS A 197 5.26 12.59 17.61
N GLN A 198 5.46 11.55 16.82
CA GLN A 198 5.44 11.58 15.37
C GLN A 198 4.19 10.82 14.85
N GLN A 199 3.59 11.35 13.79
CA GLN A 199 2.45 10.68 13.14
C GLN A 199 2.95 9.53 12.26
N GLN A 200 2.31 8.38 12.39
CA GLN A 200 2.42 7.25 11.48
C GLN A 200 1.13 7.16 10.66
N GLU A 201 1.27 7.18 9.34
CA GLU A 201 0.16 7.10 8.41
C GLU A 201 -0.08 5.64 8.03
N LEU A 202 -1.32 5.18 8.17
CA LEU A 202 -1.75 3.83 7.83
C LEU A 202 -2.91 3.90 6.86
N ILE A 203 -2.86 3.09 5.80
CA ILE A 203 -3.93 2.97 4.82
C ILE A 203 -4.41 1.53 4.84
N LEU A 204 -5.72 1.36 5.04
CA LEU A 204 -6.38 0.07 4.91
C LEU A 204 -7.22 0.08 3.65
N GLN A 205 -6.91 -0.85 2.73
CA GLN A 205 -7.54 -0.94 1.42
C GLN A 205 -7.77 -2.37 0.97
N MET A 206 -8.67 -2.54 0.02
CA MET A 206 -8.90 -3.82 -0.65
C MET A 206 -8.08 -3.93 -1.92
N VAL A 207 -7.64 -5.15 -2.21
CA VAL A 207 -6.93 -5.52 -3.43
C VAL A 207 -7.75 -6.60 -4.11
N PHE A 208 -8.13 -6.37 -5.36
CA PHE A 208 -8.83 -7.34 -6.18
C PHE A 208 -7.88 -7.89 -7.22
N TRP A 209 -7.90 -9.20 -7.44
CA TRP A 209 -7.11 -9.80 -8.50
C TRP A 209 -7.80 -11.00 -9.13
N LYS A 210 -7.44 -11.25 -10.38
CA LYS A 210 -7.87 -12.43 -11.13
C LYS A 210 -6.67 -13.04 -11.85
N ASN A 211 -6.45 -14.32 -11.62
CA ASN A 211 -5.51 -15.12 -12.39
C ASN A 211 -6.18 -15.64 -13.66
N LEU A 212 -5.52 -15.46 -14.80
CA LEU A 212 -5.99 -15.86 -16.12
C LEU A 212 -4.86 -16.61 -16.84
N LYS A 213 -5.19 -17.71 -17.50
CA LYS A 213 -4.19 -18.44 -18.32
C LYS A 213 -3.72 -17.55 -19.46
N MET A 214 -2.47 -17.70 -19.89
CA MET A 214 -1.95 -17.10 -21.12
C MET A 214 -2.03 -18.15 -22.24
N LYS A 215 -3.05 -18.06 -23.10
CA LYS A 215 -3.13 -18.87 -24.33
C LYS A 215 -2.61 -18.02 -25.49
N GLU A 216 -1.88 -18.64 -26.41
CA GLU A 216 -1.44 -17.99 -27.63
C GLU A 216 -2.63 -17.39 -28.41
N GLY A 217 -2.43 -16.21 -28.99
CA GLY A 217 -3.47 -15.48 -29.71
C GLY A 217 -4.42 -14.63 -28.84
N MET A 218 -4.33 -14.70 -27.51
CA MET A 218 -5.17 -13.88 -26.64
C MET A 218 -4.87 -12.38 -26.74
N PHE A 219 -5.93 -11.59 -26.58
CA PHE A 219 -5.88 -10.13 -26.65
C PHE A 219 -4.90 -9.48 -25.66
N PHE A 220 -4.57 -10.14 -24.54
CA PHE A 220 -3.54 -9.66 -23.63
C PHE A 220 -2.16 -9.50 -24.30
N HIS A 221 -1.75 -10.44 -25.14
CA HIS A 221 -0.48 -10.33 -25.88
C HIS A 221 -0.51 -9.16 -26.85
N LYS A 222 -1.64 -8.97 -27.56
CA LYS A 222 -1.83 -7.85 -28.48
C LYS A 222 -1.82 -6.51 -27.74
N PHE A 223 -2.55 -6.41 -26.63
CA PHE A 223 -2.58 -5.23 -25.77
C PHE A 223 -1.18 -4.88 -25.27
N ARG A 224 -0.41 -5.86 -24.76
CA ARG A 224 0.97 -5.63 -24.31
C ARG A 224 1.88 -5.10 -25.43
N ASN A 225 1.67 -5.55 -26.67
CA ASN A 225 2.48 -5.12 -27.80
C ASN A 225 2.08 -3.74 -28.33
N GLN A 226 0.79 -3.40 -28.28
CA GLN A 226 0.24 -2.16 -28.82
C GLN A 226 0.21 -1.01 -27.81
N GLN A 227 -0.03 -1.30 -26.53
CA GLN A 227 -0.13 -0.30 -25.47
C GLN A 227 1.21 -0.19 -24.75
N LYS A 228 1.97 0.88 -25.01
CA LYS A 228 3.16 1.16 -24.20
C LYS A 228 2.76 1.77 -22.87
N SER A 229 3.66 1.65 -21.89
CA SER A 229 3.49 2.35 -20.61
C SER A 229 3.41 3.87 -20.86
N ASN A 230 2.51 4.55 -20.14
CA ASN A 230 2.23 5.99 -20.25
C ASN A 230 1.50 6.43 -21.52
N GLU A 231 1.15 5.53 -22.44
CA GLU A 231 0.22 5.84 -23.53
C GLU A 231 -1.23 5.82 -23.01
N PRO A 232 -2.10 6.72 -23.52
CA PRO A 232 -3.49 6.78 -23.08
C PRO A 232 -4.29 5.55 -23.52
N PHE A 233 -5.22 5.13 -22.66
CA PHE A 233 -6.21 4.09 -22.93
C PHE A 233 -7.46 4.33 -22.06
N TYR A 234 -8.56 3.67 -22.40
CA TYR A 234 -9.76 3.66 -21.57
C TYR A 234 -9.81 2.41 -20.70
N PHE A 235 -9.94 2.63 -19.40
CA PHE A 235 -10.26 1.59 -18.44
C PHE A 235 -11.77 1.51 -18.25
N ALA A 236 -12.41 0.40 -18.63
CA ALA A 236 -13.86 0.26 -18.58
C ALA A 236 -14.27 -1.19 -18.23
N PRO A 237 -15.42 -1.41 -17.57
CA PRO A 237 -15.94 -2.75 -17.36
C PRO A 237 -16.57 -3.28 -18.63
N PHE A 238 -16.50 -4.59 -18.84
CA PHE A 238 -17.10 -5.28 -19.97
C PHE A 238 -18.22 -6.22 -19.51
N VAL A 239 -19.20 -6.46 -20.39
CA VAL A 239 -20.18 -7.54 -20.21
C VAL A 239 -19.72 -8.73 -21.05
N ALA A 240 -19.50 -9.88 -20.42
CA ALA A 240 -18.91 -11.04 -21.08
C ALA A 240 -19.75 -11.57 -22.26
N GLU A 241 -21.08 -11.50 -22.14
CA GLU A 241 -22.02 -11.95 -23.19
C GLU A 241 -21.89 -11.14 -24.48
N THR A 242 -21.81 -9.81 -24.37
CA THR A 242 -21.72 -8.91 -25.54
C THR A 242 -20.29 -8.61 -25.94
N SER A 243 -19.32 -8.87 -25.06
CA SER A 243 -17.92 -8.46 -25.20
C SER A 243 -17.74 -6.96 -25.46
N GLN A 244 -18.73 -6.14 -25.08
CA GLN A 244 -18.68 -4.68 -25.23
C GLN A 244 -18.36 -4.00 -23.90
N PRO A 245 -17.58 -2.90 -23.94
CA PRO A 245 -17.38 -2.06 -22.77
C PRO A 245 -18.67 -1.32 -22.42
N ILE A 246 -18.85 -1.04 -21.12
CA ILE A 246 -19.87 -0.10 -20.63
C ILE A 246 -19.25 1.30 -20.72
N GLU A 247 -19.42 1.95 -21.86
CA GLU A 247 -18.81 3.23 -22.22
C GLU A 247 -19.06 4.35 -21.19
N GLU A 248 -20.23 4.35 -20.56
CA GLU A 248 -20.62 5.38 -19.58
C GLU A 248 -19.77 5.34 -18.29
N LEU A 249 -19.04 4.24 -18.08
CA LEU A 249 -18.20 4.03 -16.91
C LEU A 249 -16.71 4.16 -17.20
N LYS A 250 -16.31 4.48 -18.44
CA LYS A 250 -14.89 4.51 -18.79
C LYS A 250 -14.11 5.56 -18.01
N VAL A 251 -12.87 5.22 -17.71
CA VAL A 251 -11.88 6.09 -17.08
C VAL A 251 -10.67 6.19 -18.00
N TRP A 252 -10.34 7.39 -18.45
CA TRP A 252 -9.11 7.64 -19.17
C TRP A 252 -7.91 7.43 -18.25
N LYS A 253 -6.93 6.65 -18.70
CA LYS A 253 -5.70 6.32 -17.97
C LYS A 253 -4.49 6.35 -18.88
N THR A 254 -3.33 6.57 -18.29
CA THR A 254 -2.01 6.41 -18.94
C THR A 254 -1.14 5.39 -18.24
N HIS A 255 -1.42 5.08 -16.97
CA HIS A 255 -0.56 4.26 -16.14
C HIS A 255 -1.11 2.84 -15.95
N PHE A 256 -0.23 1.86 -16.15
CA PHE A 256 -0.41 0.47 -15.71
C PHE A 256 0.98 -0.15 -15.50
N LYS A 257 1.06 -1.22 -14.70
CA LYS A 257 2.30 -1.96 -14.46
C LYS A 257 2.27 -3.30 -15.18
N ILE A 258 3.38 -3.68 -15.82
CA ILE A 258 3.62 -5.07 -16.27
C ILE A 258 4.96 -5.52 -15.71
N LYS A 259 4.98 -6.64 -14.98
CA LYS A 259 6.21 -7.25 -14.46
C LYS A 259 6.14 -8.77 -14.43
N GLY A 260 7.30 -9.44 -14.46
CA GLY A 260 7.40 -10.84 -14.11
C GLY A 260 7.29 -11.06 -12.60
N ARG A 261 6.70 -12.20 -12.17
CA ARG A 261 6.59 -12.55 -10.75
C ARG A 261 7.93 -12.52 -10.00
N SER A 262 9.02 -12.90 -10.67
CA SER A 262 10.39 -12.88 -10.12
C SER A 262 10.99 -11.48 -9.95
N GLU A 263 10.41 -10.47 -10.59
CA GLU A 263 10.89 -9.07 -10.55
C GLU A 263 10.23 -8.27 -9.42
N LEU A 264 9.26 -8.86 -8.73
CA LEU A 264 8.52 -8.20 -7.65
C LEU A 264 9.37 -8.10 -6.39
N THR A 265 9.31 -6.93 -5.78
CA THR A 265 9.96 -6.64 -4.49
C THR A 265 8.97 -6.74 -3.34
N PRO A 266 9.42 -7.02 -2.09
CA PRO A 266 8.52 -7.06 -0.93
C PRO A 266 7.78 -5.75 -0.61
N SER A 267 8.19 -4.62 -1.19
CA SER A 267 7.48 -3.34 -1.09
C SER A 267 6.26 -3.25 -2.03
N GLU A 268 6.18 -4.10 -3.06
CA GLU A 268 5.07 -4.08 -4.01
C GLU A 268 3.90 -4.91 -3.49
N ILE A 269 2.67 -4.38 -3.62
CA ILE A 269 1.45 -5.01 -3.11
C ILE A 269 1.29 -6.42 -3.69
N GLU A 270 1.49 -6.58 -4.99
CA GLU A 270 1.30 -7.84 -5.72
C GLU A 270 2.25 -8.94 -5.24
N TYR A 271 3.39 -8.60 -4.61
CA TYR A 271 4.31 -9.59 -4.04
C TYR A 271 3.63 -10.47 -2.97
N HIS A 272 2.66 -9.90 -2.25
CA HIS A 272 2.01 -10.54 -1.11
C HIS A 272 0.73 -11.32 -1.47
N HIS A 273 0.31 -11.27 -2.74
CA HIS A 273 -0.96 -11.85 -3.21
C HIS A 273 -0.70 -12.80 -4.40
N LYS A 274 -1.17 -14.04 -4.29
CA LYS A 274 -1.13 -15.06 -5.36
C LYS A 274 -2.51 -15.69 -5.46
#